data_AF-A0A9F2NQK4-F1
#
_entry.id   AF-A0A9F2NQK4-F1
#
_cell.length_a   1.000
_cell.length_b   1.000
_cell.length_c   1.000
_cell.angle_alpha   90.00
_cell.angle_beta   90.00
_cell.angle_gamma   90.00
#
_symmetry.space_group_name_H-M   'P 1'
#
loop_
_entity.id
_entity.type
_entity.pdbx_description
1 polymer ?
#
loop_
_entity_poly.entity_id
_entity_poly.type
_entity_poly.pdbx_seq_one_letter_code
_entity_poly.pdbx_strand_id
1 'polypeptide(L)'
;VDAGWIGFWSIVGGCVVGIALARFADFIRGMLKLILLLLLSGATLSSFWYTLTCLKTVIHLPLTTATLYTSCILLGVFLNSSVPIFFELFVETVYPVPEGITCGVVTFLSNMFMGVLLFFFSFYHKEFSWFNWCLPGSCLLSLLLILCFRESYDRLYLDVIVSV
;
A
#
# COMPACT_ATOMS: atom_id res chain seq x y z
N VAL A 1 4.61 -12.12 -22.47
CA VAL A 1 3.80 -13.05 -21.64
C VAL A 1 4.23 -13.00 -20.18
N ASP A 2 5.47 -12.63 -19.88
CA ASP A 2 6.04 -12.64 -18.52
C ASP A 2 5.48 -11.55 -17.58
N ALA A 3 5.01 -10.42 -18.12
CA ALA A 3 4.43 -9.34 -17.31
C ALA A 3 3.15 -9.75 -16.55
N GLY A 4 2.34 -10.65 -17.11
CA GLY A 4 1.12 -11.15 -16.45
C GLY A 4 1.43 -11.97 -15.20
N TRP A 5 2.55 -12.69 -15.19
CA TRP A 5 3.00 -13.47 -14.04
C TRP A 5 3.42 -12.59 -12.86
N ILE A 6 3.98 -11.40 -13.12
CA ILE A 6 4.32 -10.44 -12.06
C ILE A 6 3.07 -10.05 -11.27
N GLY A 7 2.00 -9.70 -11.98
CA GLY A 7 0.71 -9.35 -11.37
C GLY A 7 0.10 -10.53 -10.61
N PHE A 8 0.13 -11.72 -11.20
CA PHE A 8 -0.36 -12.94 -10.55
C PHE A 8 0.35 -13.22 -9.22
N TRP A 9 1.67 -13.27 -9.21
CA TRP A 9 2.46 -13.54 -8.00
C TRP A 9 2.37 -12.42 -6.95
N SER A 10 2.24 -11.17 -7.39
CA SER A 10 1.96 -10.03 -6.52
C SER A 10 0.64 -10.20 -5.77
N ILE A 11 -0.43 -10.59 -6.46
CA ILE A 11 -1.76 -10.77 -5.85
C ILE A 11 -1.75 -11.97 -4.90
N VAL A 12 -1.24 -13.12 -5.36
CA VAL A 12 -1.17 -14.34 -4.52
C VAL A 12 -0.35 -14.07 -3.26
N GLY A 13 0.84 -13.47 -3.41
CA GLY A 13 1.67 -13.10 -2.27
C GLY A 13 1.00 -12.08 -1.35
N GLY A 14 0.32 -11.06 -1.92
CA GLY A 14 -0.43 -10.06 -1.16
C GLY A 14 -1.59 -10.65 -0.36
N CYS A 15 -2.31 -11.64 -0.90
CA CYS A 15 -3.36 -12.34 -0.17
C CYS A 15 -2.77 -13.14 1.01
N VAL A 16 -1.71 -13.92 0.77
CA VAL A 16 -1.08 -14.75 1.81
C VAL A 16 -0.50 -13.89 2.93
N VAL A 17 0.25 -12.84 2.58
CA VAL A 17 0.85 -11.92 3.55
C VAL A 17 -0.21 -11.10 4.26
N GLY A 18 -1.24 -10.63 3.54
CA GLY A 18 -2.39 -9.94 4.13
C GLY A 18 -3.12 -10.78 5.18
N ILE A 19 -3.38 -12.06 4.90
CA ILE A 19 -4.00 -12.98 5.87
C ILE A 19 -3.08 -13.21 7.07
N ALA A 20 -1.78 -13.43 6.84
CA ALA A 20 -0.83 -13.64 7.92
C ALA A 20 -0.73 -12.42 8.85
N LEU A 21 -0.74 -11.22 8.28
CA LEU A 21 -0.70 -9.97 9.03
C LEU A 21 -2.02 -9.65 9.73
N ALA A 22 -3.16 -9.96 9.12
CA ALA A 22 -4.47 -9.84 9.77
C ALA A 22 -4.52 -10.69 11.05
N ARG A 23 -4.03 -11.95 10.97
CA ARG A 23 -3.89 -12.81 12.15
C ARG A 23 -2.95 -12.21 13.18
N PHE A 24 -1.84 -11.61 12.75
CA PHE A 24 -0.91 -10.96 13.67
C PHE A 24 -1.51 -9.71 14.33
N ALA A 25 -2.31 -8.95 13.60
CA ALA A 25 -3.06 -7.80 14.12
C ALA A 25 -4.10 -8.24 15.16
N ASP A 26 -4.80 -9.36 14.94
CA ASP A 26 -5.72 -9.94 15.92
C ASP A 26 -5.03 -10.30 17.25
N PHE A 27 -3.78 -10.78 17.18
CA PHE A 27 -3.00 -11.10 18.38
C PHE A 27 -2.53 -9.86 19.16
N ILE A 28 -2.37 -8.71 18.49
CA ILE A 28 -1.82 -7.49 19.08
C ILE A 28 -2.82 -6.35 18.91
N ARG A 29 -3.84 -6.32 19.78
CA ARG A 29 -4.83 -5.23 19.84
C ARG A 29 -4.13 -3.87 20.02
N GLY A 30 -4.53 -2.88 19.21
CA GLY A 30 -4.04 -1.49 19.31
C GLY A 30 -2.69 -1.21 18.62
N MET A 31 -2.22 -2.12 17.75
CA MET A 31 -0.96 -1.93 16.99
C MET A 31 -1.19 -1.89 15.46
N LEU A 32 -2.42 -1.65 15.02
CA LEU A 32 -2.80 -1.59 13.60
C LEU A 32 -1.98 -0.52 12.85
N LYS A 33 -1.75 0.67 13.44
CA LYS A 33 -0.81 1.67 12.87
C LYS A 33 0.54 1.09 12.54
N LEU A 34 1.10 0.36 13.51
CA LEU A 34 2.50 -0.01 13.47
C LEU A 34 2.68 -1.05 12.37
N ILE A 35 1.74 -2.00 12.27
CA ILE A 35 1.70 -2.97 11.19
C ILE A 35 1.55 -2.24 9.84
N LEU A 36 0.63 -1.29 9.72
CA LEU A 36 0.45 -0.51 8.47
C LEU A 36 1.71 0.30 8.10
N LEU A 37 2.37 0.92 9.08
CA LEU A 37 3.63 1.65 8.90
C LEU A 37 4.76 0.74 8.45
N LEU A 38 4.88 -0.46 9.04
CA LEU A 38 5.87 -1.45 8.62
C LEU A 38 5.62 -1.87 7.17
N LEU A 39 4.37 -2.12 6.77
CA LEU A 39 4.03 -2.49 5.40
C LEU A 39 4.34 -1.36 4.41
N LEU A 40 3.96 -0.13 4.73
CA LEU A 40 4.25 1.02 3.88
C LEU A 40 5.75 1.34 3.80
N SER A 41 6.50 1.09 4.88
CA SER A 41 7.96 1.20 4.84
C SER A 41 8.59 0.15 3.91
N GLY A 42 8.08 -1.10 3.94
CA GLY A 42 8.48 -2.16 3.02
C GLY A 42 8.10 -1.87 1.56
N ALA A 43 6.91 -1.30 1.33
CA ALA A 43 6.47 -0.83 0.01
C ALA A 43 7.35 0.33 -0.50
N THR A 44 7.71 1.27 0.37
CA THR A 44 8.59 2.40 0.03
C THR A 44 10.00 1.92 -0.30
N LEU A 45 10.55 0.99 0.47
CA LEU A 45 11.87 0.41 0.21
C LEU A 45 11.90 -0.39 -1.12
N SER A 46 10.88 -1.21 -1.37
CA SER A 46 10.76 -2.01 -2.60
C SER A 46 10.51 -1.16 -3.85
N SER A 47 9.70 -0.10 -3.73
CA SER A 47 9.51 0.89 -4.81
C SER A 47 10.79 1.66 -5.11
N PHE A 48 11.53 2.08 -4.08
CA PHE A 48 12.82 2.74 -4.26
C PHE A 48 13.85 1.82 -4.91
N TRP A 49 13.88 0.54 -4.51
CA TRP A 49 14.71 -0.49 -5.12
C TRP A 49 14.38 -0.69 -6.61
N TYR A 50 13.09 -0.73 -6.96
CA TYR A 50 12.64 -0.81 -8.34
C TYR A 50 13.10 0.42 -9.16
N THR A 51 12.86 1.63 -8.66
CA THR A 51 13.23 2.88 -9.35
C THR A 51 14.74 3.01 -9.52
N LEU A 52 15.55 2.61 -8.52
CA LEU A 52 17.01 2.57 -8.63
C LEU A 52 17.48 1.60 -9.71
N THR A 53 16.86 0.41 -9.78
CA THR A 53 17.21 -0.62 -10.77
C THR A 53 16.91 -0.12 -12.19
N CYS A 54 15.85 0.66 -12.38
CA CYS A 54 15.50 1.28 -13.65
C CYS A 54 16.46 2.40 -14.09
N LEU A 55 17.13 3.09 -13.15
CA LEU A 55 17.94 4.26 -13.45
C LEU A 55 19.35 3.95 -13.96
N LYS A 56 19.86 2.71 -13.88
CA LYS A 56 21.21 2.26 -14.36
C LYS A 56 22.44 3.05 -13.87
N THR A 57 22.31 4.21 -13.20
CA THR A 57 23.44 5.15 -13.01
C THR A 57 24.28 4.93 -11.75
N VAL A 58 23.85 4.17 -10.74
CA VAL A 58 24.47 4.28 -9.39
C VAL A 58 25.16 3.03 -8.86
N ILE A 59 24.84 1.81 -9.32
CA ILE A 59 25.41 0.60 -8.70
C ILE A 59 25.71 -0.47 -9.75
N HIS A 60 26.91 -1.06 -9.70
CA HIS A 60 27.34 -2.26 -10.42
C HIS A 60 26.53 -3.53 -10.03
N LEU A 61 25.22 -3.41 -9.82
CA LEU A 61 24.33 -4.56 -9.67
C LEU A 61 24.06 -5.15 -11.06
N PRO A 62 24.22 -6.46 -11.26
CA PRO A 62 23.87 -7.10 -12.52
C PRO A 62 22.39 -6.85 -12.76
N LEU A 63 22.08 -6.15 -13.86
CA LEU A 63 20.71 -5.86 -14.33
C LEU A 63 20.08 -7.17 -14.79
N THR A 64 19.74 -8.01 -13.82
CA THR A 64 19.17 -9.32 -14.05
C THR A 64 17.67 -9.13 -14.06
N THR A 65 16.99 -9.66 -15.07
CA THR A 65 15.52 -9.63 -15.12
C THR A 65 14.95 -10.08 -13.77
N ALA A 66 15.48 -11.14 -13.18
CA ALA A 66 15.13 -11.63 -11.84
C ALA A 66 14.98 -10.53 -10.77
N THR A 67 15.91 -9.57 -10.66
CA THR A 67 15.86 -8.54 -9.60
C THR A 67 14.69 -7.58 -9.78
N LEU A 68 14.37 -7.21 -11.02
CA LEU A 68 13.20 -6.39 -11.35
C LEU A 68 11.89 -7.13 -11.05
N TYR A 69 11.81 -8.41 -11.43
CA TYR A 69 10.63 -9.24 -11.13
C TYR A 69 10.43 -9.35 -9.61
N THR A 70 11.49 -9.61 -8.85
CA THR A 70 11.39 -9.71 -7.39
C THR A 70 10.97 -8.40 -6.74
N SER A 71 11.50 -7.25 -7.17
CA SER A 71 11.13 -5.96 -6.58
C SER A 71 9.68 -5.57 -6.89
N CYS A 72 9.19 -5.85 -8.10
CA CYS A 72 7.79 -5.60 -8.47
C CYS A 72 6.83 -6.50 -7.70
N ILE A 73 7.15 -7.80 -7.58
CA ILE A 73 6.33 -8.74 -6.81
C ILE A 73 6.30 -8.30 -5.34
N LEU A 74 7.45 -8.02 -4.75
CA LEU A 74 7.54 -7.62 -3.34
C LEU A 74 6.78 -6.32 -3.04
N LEU A 75 6.93 -5.31 -3.91
CA LEU A 75 6.15 -4.08 -3.85
C LEU A 75 4.65 -4.37 -3.88
N GLY A 76 4.24 -5.21 -4.83
CA GLY A 76 2.85 -5.59 -5.00
C GLY A 76 2.30 -6.37 -3.81
N VAL A 77 3.08 -7.27 -3.22
CA VAL A 77 2.70 -7.99 -1.99
C VAL A 77 2.44 -7.01 -0.85
N PHE A 78 3.36 -6.08 -0.59
CA PHE A 78 3.19 -5.11 0.51
C PHE A 78 2.04 -4.15 0.27
N LEU A 79 1.88 -3.62 -0.94
CA LEU A 79 0.77 -2.72 -1.26
C LEU A 79 -0.58 -3.42 -1.15
N ASN A 80 -0.76 -4.60 -1.75
CA ASN A 80 -2.03 -5.34 -1.69
C ASN A 80 -2.38 -5.75 -0.25
N SER A 81 -1.37 -6.11 0.56
CA SER A 81 -1.59 -6.44 1.98
C SER A 81 -1.96 -5.22 2.83
N SER A 82 -1.53 -4.02 2.45
CA SER A 82 -1.81 -2.80 3.21
C SER A 82 -3.25 -2.30 3.07
N VAL A 83 -3.92 -2.60 1.96
CA VAL A 83 -5.31 -2.17 1.66
C VAL A 83 -6.31 -2.61 2.75
N PRO A 84 -6.42 -3.90 3.13
CA PRO A 84 -7.38 -4.32 4.15
C PRO A 84 -7.10 -3.69 5.52
N ILE A 85 -5.83 -3.59 5.92
CA ILE A 85 -5.42 -3.01 7.22
C ILE A 85 -5.72 -1.50 7.25
N PHE A 86 -5.47 -0.80 6.14
CA PHE A 86 -5.84 0.61 6.01
C PHE A 86 -7.35 0.81 6.13
N PHE A 87 -8.13 -0.07 5.50
CA PHE A 87 -9.60 0.00 5.57
C PHE A 87 -10.11 -0.23 7.00
N GLU A 88 -9.54 -1.21 7.71
CA GLU A 88 -9.87 -1.50 9.11
C GLU A 88 -9.59 -0.30 10.03
N LEU A 89 -8.39 0.29 9.93
CA LEU A 89 -8.03 1.50 10.68
C LEU A 89 -8.95 2.69 10.33
N PHE A 90 -9.31 2.84 9.06
CA PHE A 90 -10.18 3.92 8.62
C PHE A 90 -11.61 3.78 9.17
N VAL A 91 -12.17 2.57 9.15
CA VAL A 91 -13.48 2.31 9.76
C VAL A 91 -13.46 2.59 11.27
N GLU A 92 -12.38 2.21 11.96
CA GLU A 92 -12.25 2.45 13.40
C GLU A 92 -12.21 3.94 13.74
N THR A 93 -11.51 4.75 12.93
CA THR A 93 -11.40 6.21 13.11
C THR A 93 -12.65 7.00 12.75
N VAL A 94 -13.50 6.47 11.86
CA VAL A 94 -14.70 7.16 11.37
C VAL A 94 -15.98 6.65 12.07
N TYR A 95 -15.85 5.80 13.09
CA TYR A 95 -16.97 5.38 13.93
C TYR A 95 -17.70 6.62 14.53
N PRO A 96 -19.05 6.72 14.47
CA PRO A 96 -20.04 5.64 14.24
C PRO A 96 -20.60 5.52 12.80
N VAL A 97 -19.89 6.00 11.77
CA VAL A 97 -20.39 5.92 10.37
C VAL A 97 -20.45 4.46 9.89
N PRO A 98 -21.50 4.06 9.14
CA PRO A 98 -21.59 2.73 8.54
C PRO A 98 -20.41 2.37 7.61
N GLU A 99 -19.90 1.14 7.75
CA GLU A 99 -18.77 0.59 7.00
C GLU A 99 -18.97 0.62 5.47
N GLY A 100 -20.22 0.47 5.01
CA GLY A 100 -20.55 0.52 3.59
C GLY A 100 -20.28 1.90 2.97
N ILE A 101 -20.49 2.99 3.74
CA ILE A 101 -20.28 4.35 3.27
C ILE A 101 -18.79 4.65 3.22
N THR A 102 -18.05 4.31 4.27
CA THR A 102 -16.59 4.51 4.32
C THR A 102 -15.90 3.73 3.21
N CYS A 103 -16.28 2.47 2.97
CA CYS A 103 -15.78 1.64 1.88
C CYS A 103 -16.10 2.23 0.51
N GLY A 104 -17.35 2.65 0.30
CA GLY A 104 -17.81 3.25 -0.94
C GLY A 104 -17.02 4.52 -1.29
N VAL A 105 -16.82 5.42 -0.32
CA VAL A 105 -16.08 6.67 -0.52
C VAL A 105 -14.60 6.41 -0.83
N VAL A 106 -13.94 5.54 -0.06
CA VAL A 106 -12.52 5.20 -0.30
C VAL A 106 -12.32 4.56 -1.68
N THR A 107 -13.19 3.62 -2.05
CA THR A 107 -13.13 2.94 -3.35
C THR A 107 -13.42 3.90 -4.50
N PHE A 108 -14.42 4.77 -4.35
CA PHE A 108 -14.74 5.79 -5.33
C PHE A 108 -13.56 6.75 -5.56
N LEU A 109 -12.94 7.25 -4.49
CA LEU A 109 -11.77 8.13 -4.58
C LEU A 109 -10.58 7.43 -5.26
N SER A 110 -10.30 6.17 -4.91
CA SER A 110 -9.25 5.37 -5.56
C SER A 110 -9.50 5.20 -7.06
N ASN A 111 -10.72 4.84 -7.45
CA ASN A 111 -11.09 4.66 -8.85
C ASN A 111 -11.07 5.98 -9.63
N MET A 112 -11.49 7.08 -9.01
CA MET A 112 -11.43 8.42 -9.60
C MET A 112 -9.98 8.82 -9.89
N PHE A 113 -9.07 8.63 -8.92
CA PHE A 113 -7.65 8.94 -9.08
C PHE A 113 -7.01 8.10 -10.19
N MET A 114 -7.27 6.79 -10.21
CA MET A 114 -6.82 5.89 -11.28
C MET A 114 -7.37 6.32 -12.65
N GLY A 115 -8.65 6.67 -12.73
CA GLY A 115 -9.29 7.13 -13.97
C GLY A 115 -8.65 8.41 -14.52
N VAL A 116 -8.37 9.39 -13.66
CA VAL A 116 -7.67 10.63 -14.04
C VAL A 116 -6.25 10.35 -14.53
N LEU A 117 -5.52 9.46 -13.84
CA LEU A 117 -4.18 9.04 -14.28
C LEU A 117 -4.24 8.37 -15.65
N LEU A 118 -5.11 7.39 -15.85
CA LEU A 118 -5.27 6.69 -17.14
C LEU A 118 -5.66 7.65 -18.26
N PHE A 119 -6.54 8.61 -17.98
CA PHE A 119 -6.88 9.67 -18.93
C PHE A 119 -5.65 10.49 -19.31
N PHE A 120 -4.84 10.93 -18.34
CA PHE A 120 -3.60 11.66 -18.61
C PHE A 120 -2.62 10.85 -19.46
N PHE A 121 -2.45 9.56 -19.14
CA PHE A 121 -1.65 8.62 -19.92
C PHE A 121 -2.13 8.44 -21.36
N SER A 122 -3.44 8.56 -21.60
CA SER A 122 -4.00 8.45 -22.94
C SER A 122 -3.64 9.64 -23.85
N PHE A 123 -3.32 10.81 -23.29
CA PHE A 123 -2.94 12.00 -24.07
C PHE A 123 -1.42 12.23 -24.13
N TYR A 124 -0.67 11.77 -23.11
CA TYR A 124 0.77 11.98 -23.01
C TYR A 124 1.56 10.73 -23.41
N HIS A 125 2.02 10.67 -24.67
CA HIS A 125 2.75 9.52 -25.23
C HIS A 125 4.28 9.61 -25.15
N LYS A 126 4.87 10.70 -24.64
CA LYS A 126 6.35 10.87 -24.60
C LYS A 126 6.89 10.92 -23.16
N GLU A 127 7.98 10.15 -22.97
CA GLU A 127 8.90 10.13 -21.82
C GLU A 127 8.27 9.79 -20.45
N PHE A 128 8.26 8.51 -20.07
CA PHE A 128 7.69 8.00 -18.80
C PHE A 128 8.69 7.90 -17.63
N SER A 129 9.87 8.50 -17.74
CA SER A 129 10.90 8.41 -16.68
C SER A 129 10.43 8.99 -15.34
N TRP A 130 9.63 10.07 -15.38
CA TRP A 130 8.99 10.68 -14.21
C TRP A 130 7.98 9.77 -13.51
N PHE A 131 7.33 8.86 -14.25
CA PHE A 131 6.33 7.97 -13.65
C PHE A 131 6.95 6.97 -12.66
N ASN A 132 8.17 6.50 -12.94
CA ASN A 132 8.90 5.62 -12.04
C ASN A 132 9.26 6.29 -10.70
N TRP A 133 9.31 7.62 -10.64
CA TRP A 133 9.52 8.39 -9.41
C TRP A 133 8.22 8.73 -8.69
N CYS A 134 7.10 8.77 -9.41
CA CYS A 134 5.78 9.00 -8.81
C CYS A 134 5.42 7.90 -7.81
N LEU A 135 5.73 6.65 -8.14
CA LEU A 135 5.42 5.49 -7.31
C LEU A 135 6.13 5.48 -5.93
N PRO A 136 7.47 5.64 -5.81
CA PRO A 136 8.11 5.80 -4.50
C PRO A 136 7.68 7.11 -3.82
N GLY A 137 7.43 8.18 -4.58
CA GLY A 137 6.93 9.45 -4.04
C GLY A 137 5.57 9.30 -3.36
N SER A 138 4.62 8.58 -3.96
CA SER A 138 3.30 8.34 -3.38
C SER A 138 3.36 7.43 -2.16
N CYS A 139 4.20 6.39 -2.19
CA CYS A 139 4.40 5.50 -1.03
C CYS A 139 5.00 6.27 0.16
N LEU A 140 6.02 7.09 -0.10
CA LEU A 140 6.67 7.90 0.93
C LEU A 140 5.74 8.97 1.49
N LEU A 141 4.95 9.65 0.63
CA LEU A 141 3.94 10.60 1.08
C LEU A 141 2.87 9.93 1.95
N SER A 142 2.37 8.76 1.54
CA SER A 142 1.40 7.98 2.33
C SER A 142 1.98 7.60 3.71
N LEU A 143 3.24 7.16 3.75
CA LEU A 143 3.95 6.84 4.98
C LEU A 143 4.07 8.07 5.88
N LEU A 144 4.47 9.23 5.35
CA LEU A 144 4.56 10.47 6.12
C LEU A 144 3.20 10.94 6.66
N LEU A 145 2.15 10.84 5.86
CA LEU A 145 0.79 11.19 6.30
C LEU A 145 0.34 10.30 7.45
N ILE A 146 0.59 8.99 7.39
CA ILE A 146 0.23 8.06 8.47
C ILE A 146 1.12 8.24 9.70
N LEU A 147 2.39 8.60 9.54
CA LEU A 147 3.24 8.99 10.67
C LEU A 147 2.70 10.23 11.38
N CYS A 148 2.33 11.26 10.62
CA CYS A 148 1.79 12.52 11.14
C CYS A 148 0.40 12.34 11.77
N PHE A 149 -0.39 11.38 11.26
CA PHE A 149 -1.71 11.08 11.79
C PHE A 149 -1.61 10.54 13.23
N ARG A 150 -2.12 11.28 14.21
CA ARG A 150 -2.18 10.81 15.59
C ARG A 150 -3.40 9.89 15.74
N GLU A 151 -3.17 8.65 16.13
CA GLU A 151 -4.28 7.72 16.39
C GLU A 151 -5.12 8.19 17.57
N SER A 152 -6.44 8.15 17.40
CA SER A 152 -7.42 8.17 18.49
C SER A 152 -8.21 6.88 18.39
N TYR A 153 -7.95 5.94 19.31
CA TYR A 153 -8.66 4.65 19.37
C TYR A 153 -10.01 4.82 20.10
N ASP A 154 -10.91 5.64 19.56
CA ASP A 154 -12.17 5.98 20.23
C ASP A 154 -13.10 4.75 20.41
N ARG A 155 -12.98 3.73 19.53
CA ARG A 155 -13.74 2.47 19.62
C ARG A 155 -13.23 1.53 20.72
N LEU A 156 -11.91 1.44 20.92
CA LEU A 156 -11.31 0.65 22.01
C LEU A 156 -11.71 1.21 23.39
N TYR A 157 -11.79 2.54 23.53
CA TYR A 157 -12.27 3.17 24.76
C TYR A 157 -13.75 2.84 25.04
N LEU A 158 -14.60 2.80 24.01
CA LEU A 158 -16.00 2.42 24.14
C LEU A 158 -16.19 0.93 24.49
N ASP A 159 -15.43 0.02 23.89
CA ASP A 159 -15.47 -1.41 24.22
C ASP A 159 -15.01 -1.68 25.67
N VAL A 160 -14.03 -0.92 26.17
CA VAL A 160 -13.61 -0.98 27.59
C VAL A 160 -14.73 -0.47 28.50
N ILE A 161 -15.40 0.63 28.16
CA ILE A 161 -16.47 1.21 28.97
C ILE A 161 -17.72 0.32 29.03
N VAL A 162 -18.09 -0.36 27.93
CA VAL A 162 -19.25 -1.27 27.89
C VAL A 162 -18.96 -2.61 28.58
N SER A 163 -17.68 -2.97 28.77
CA SER A 163 -17.26 -4.18 29.48
C SER A 163 -17.17 -4.05 31.00
N VAL A 164 -17.41 -2.85 31.56
CA VAL A 164 -17.46 -2.55 33.01
C VAL A 164 -18.91 -2.36 33.44
#